data_AF-A0A3D3CU01-F1
#
_entry.id   AF-A0A3D3CU01-F1
#
_cell.length_a   1.000
_cell.length_b   1.000
_cell.length_c   1.000
_cell.angle_alpha   90.00
_cell.angle_beta   90.00
_cell.angle_gamma   90.00
#
_symmetry.space_group_name_H-M   'P 1'
#
loop_
_entity.id
_entity.type
_entity.pdbx_description
1 polymer ?
#
loop_
_entity_poly.entity_id
_entity_poly.type
_entity_poly.pdbx_seq_one_letter_code
_entity_poly.pdbx_strand_id
1 'polypeptide(L)'
;YAGGMSIAYSQVGVAHAVSYGLGYLLGTKHGVGNCIVFDQLGEYYPEGVREFKQMVEKNRIEIPQHITRGLTDDQFETMINVSLGMKPLWENALGPDWEKKITREKLRALYEKL
;
A
#
# COMPACT_ATOMS: atom_id res chain seq x y z
N TYR A 1 7.25 11.42 17.28
CA TYR A 1 6.81 12.81 17.47
C TYR A 1 6.84 13.62 16.16
N ALA A 2 7.95 13.61 15.40
CA ALA A 2 8.02 14.34 14.13
C ALA A 2 7.09 13.81 13.01
N GLY A 3 6.93 12.49 12.86
CA GLY A 3 6.09 11.90 11.81
C GLY A 3 4.59 12.26 11.91
N GLY A 4 4.03 12.32 13.12
CA GLY A 4 2.62 12.72 13.34
C GLY A 4 2.36 14.19 13.03
N MET A 5 3.33 15.07 13.29
CA MET A 5 3.23 16.50 12.93
C MET A 5 3.37 16.71 11.42
N SER A 6 4.18 15.89 10.73
CA SER A 6 4.23 15.92 9.26
C SER A 6 2.87 15.58 8.65
N ILE A 7 2.17 14.56 9.17
CA ILE A 7 0.84 14.14 8.65
C ILE A 7 -0.24 15.22 8.88
N ALA A 8 -0.09 16.09 9.89
CA ALA A 8 -1.03 17.19 10.11
C ALA A 8 -1.02 18.22 8.95
N TYR A 9 0.07 18.29 8.18
CA TYR A 9 0.26 19.21 7.06
C TYR A 9 0.58 18.49 5.72
N SER A 10 0.58 17.15 5.70
CA SER A 10 0.80 16.31 4.51
C SER A 10 -0.08 15.07 4.57
N GLN A 11 -0.70 14.62 3.48
CA GLN A 11 -1.40 13.34 3.49
C GLN A 11 -0.47 12.16 3.20
N VAL A 12 -0.89 10.96 3.59
CA VAL A 12 -0.24 9.70 3.23
C VAL A 12 -0.62 9.30 1.79
N GLY A 13 0.08 8.30 1.21
CA GLY A 13 -0.05 7.97 -0.21
C GLY A 13 -0.40 6.51 -0.50
N VAL A 14 0.09 6.00 -1.64
CA VAL A 14 -0.24 4.68 -2.22
C VAL A 14 -0.11 3.55 -1.19
N ALA A 15 0.95 3.55 -0.37
CA ALA A 15 1.18 2.50 0.63
C ALA A 15 0.02 2.35 1.63
N HIS A 16 -0.48 3.48 2.13
CA HIS A 16 -1.56 3.48 3.11
C HIS A 16 -2.89 3.11 2.44
N ALA A 17 -3.18 3.66 1.26
CA ALA A 17 -4.41 3.36 0.54
C ALA A 17 -4.55 1.86 0.23
N VAL A 18 -3.47 1.19 -0.17
CA VAL A 18 -3.47 -0.25 -0.44
C VAL A 18 -3.48 -1.06 0.86
N SER A 19 -2.74 -0.63 1.89
CA SER A 19 -2.71 -1.31 3.19
C SER A 19 -4.06 -1.26 3.92
N TYR A 20 -4.91 -0.25 3.66
CA TYR A 20 -6.27 -0.21 4.21
C TYR A 20 -7.12 -1.38 3.70
N GLY A 21 -6.98 -1.76 2.42
CA GLY A 21 -7.68 -2.93 1.87
C GLY A 21 -7.25 -4.24 2.56
N LEU A 22 -5.95 -4.42 2.79
CA LEU A 22 -5.42 -5.57 3.53
C LEU A 22 -5.92 -5.60 4.97
N GLY A 23 -5.89 -4.45 5.66
CA GLY A 23 -6.36 -4.34 7.03
C GLY A 23 -7.85 -4.65 7.16
N TYR A 24 -8.66 -4.21 6.19
CA TYR A 24 -10.10 -4.44 6.18
C TYR A 24 -10.45 -5.92 5.96
N LEU A 25 -9.85 -6.58 4.95
CA LEU A 25 -10.19 -7.97 4.62
C LEU A 25 -9.46 -8.98 5.50
N LEU A 26 -8.16 -8.83 5.68
CA LEU A 26 -7.29 -9.85 6.30
C LEU A 26 -6.97 -9.55 7.77
N GLY A 27 -7.39 -8.39 8.29
CA GLY A 27 -7.03 -7.96 9.64
C GLY A 27 -5.55 -7.64 9.81
N THR A 28 -4.81 -7.42 8.72
CA THR A 28 -3.37 -7.10 8.76
C THR A 28 -3.14 -5.82 9.57
N LYS A 29 -2.28 -5.91 10.60
CA LYS A 29 -1.94 -4.75 11.45
C LYS A 29 -1.28 -3.66 10.61
N HIS A 30 -1.68 -2.40 10.82
CA HIS A 30 -1.30 -1.26 10.00
C HIS A 30 0.19 -1.16 9.67
N GLY A 31 1.08 -1.22 10.67
CA GLY A 31 2.52 -1.11 10.44
C GLY A 31 3.08 -2.23 9.56
N VAL A 32 2.62 -3.46 9.77
CA VAL A 32 3.04 -4.62 8.97
C VAL A 32 2.45 -4.54 7.57
N GLY A 33 1.17 -4.16 7.43
CA GLY A 33 0.52 -3.99 6.13
C GLY A 33 1.22 -2.94 5.27
N ASN A 34 1.61 -1.81 5.86
CA ASN A 34 2.38 -0.78 5.16
C ASN A 34 3.73 -1.34 4.68
N CYS A 35 4.45 -2.12 5.48
CA CYS A 35 5.72 -2.73 5.07
C CYS A 35 5.54 -3.72 3.91
N ILE A 36 4.53 -4.59 3.97
CA ILE A 36 4.22 -5.56 2.91
C ILE A 36 3.93 -4.86 1.60
N VAL A 37 3.09 -3.82 1.64
CA VAL A 37 2.75 -3.04 0.45
C VAL A 37 3.98 -2.29 -0.06
N PHE A 38 4.68 -1.56 0.81
CA PHE A 38 5.78 -0.68 0.41
C PHE A 38 6.93 -1.44 -0.25
N ASP A 39 7.16 -2.70 0.13
CA ASP A 39 8.13 -3.58 -0.52
C ASP A 39 7.90 -3.76 -2.03
N GLN A 40 6.65 -3.60 -2.48
CA GLN A 40 6.20 -3.77 -3.88
C GLN A 40 5.94 -2.43 -4.60
N LEU A 41 6.15 -1.27 -3.97
CA LEU A 41 5.87 0.05 -4.55
C LEU A 41 7.06 0.69 -5.28
N GLY A 42 8.00 -0.10 -5.78
CA GLY A 42 9.19 0.41 -6.47
C GLY A 42 8.88 1.28 -7.70
N GLU A 43 7.74 1.06 -8.35
CA GLU A 43 7.27 1.90 -9.48
C GLU A 43 6.94 3.34 -9.03
N TYR A 44 6.46 3.52 -7.80
CA TYR A 44 6.02 4.81 -7.25
C TYR A 44 7.10 5.48 -6.42
N TYR A 45 7.88 4.70 -5.67
CA TYR A 45 8.87 5.19 -4.71
C TYR A 45 10.22 4.45 -4.87
N PRO A 46 10.89 4.52 -6.04
CA PRO A 46 12.05 3.66 -6.33
C PRO A 46 13.19 3.84 -5.32
N GLU A 47 13.51 5.08 -4.95
CA GLU A 47 14.55 5.37 -3.96
C GLU A 47 14.15 4.94 -2.55
N GLY A 48 12.90 5.23 -2.16
CA GLY A 48 12.36 4.87 -0.85
C GLY A 48 12.28 3.37 -0.63
N VAL A 49 11.86 2.61 -1.64
CA VAL A 49 11.81 1.14 -1.58
C VAL A 49 13.23 0.56 -1.51
N ARG A 50 14.18 1.10 -2.26
CA ARG A 50 15.59 0.67 -2.17
C ARG A 50 16.16 0.90 -0.77
N GLU A 51 15.94 2.08 -0.19
CA GLU A 51 16.39 2.39 1.16
C GLU A 51 15.69 1.49 2.19
N PHE A 52 14.37 1.30 2.07
CA PHE A 52 13.61 0.40 2.92
C PHE A 52 14.15 -1.03 2.90
N LYS A 53 14.46 -1.58 1.71
CA LYS A 53 15.04 -2.93 1.59
C LYS A 53 16.39 -3.04 2.29
N GLN A 54 17.24 -2.01 2.21
CA GLN A 54 18.50 -1.96 2.96
C GLN A 54 18.27 -1.95 4.48
N MET A 55 17.25 -1.22 4.95
CA MET A 55 16.89 -1.21 6.37
C MET A 55 16.37 -2.58 6.84
N VAL A 56 15.54 -3.25 6.03
CA VAL A 56 15.00 -4.58 6.31
C VAL A 56 16.14 -5.61 6.44
N GLU A 57 17.05 -5.63 5.47
CA GLU A 57 18.22 -6.52 5.47
C GLU A 57 19.13 -6.26 6.68
N LYS A 58 19.50 -5.00 6.92
CA LYS A 58 20.38 -4.61 8.03
C LYS A 58 19.84 -5.04 9.39
N ASN A 59 18.52 -4.98 9.57
CA ASN A 59 17.86 -5.31 10.83
C ASN A 59 17.33 -6.75 10.87
N ARG A 60 17.56 -7.55 9.82
CA ARG A 60 17.10 -8.95 9.72
C ARG A 60 15.60 -9.09 9.95
N ILE A 61 14.83 -8.18 9.36
CA ILE A 61 13.36 -8.19 9.45
C ILE A 61 12.81 -9.11 8.37
N GLU A 62 11.93 -10.03 8.76
CA GLU A 62 11.15 -10.83 7.82
C GLU A 62 9.82 -10.15 7.53
N ILE A 63 9.58 -9.80 6.26
CA ILE A 63 8.31 -9.25 5.81
C ILE A 63 7.44 -10.41 5.31
N PRO A 64 6.20 -10.58 5.81
CA PRO A 64 5.29 -11.60 5.31
C PRO A 64 5.09 -11.48 3.79
N GLN A 65 5.16 -12.61 3.09
CA GLN A 65 4.99 -12.70 1.65
C GLN A 65 3.77 -13.55 1.30
N HIS A 66 3.18 -13.29 0.14
CA HIS A 66 2.06 -14.07 -0.41
C HIS A 66 0.81 -14.05 0.48
N ILE A 67 0.56 -12.94 1.15
CA ILE A 67 -0.56 -12.79 2.08
C ILE A 67 -1.93 -12.78 1.37
N THR A 68 -1.95 -12.51 0.07
CA THR A 68 -3.17 -12.54 -0.77
C THR A 68 -3.34 -13.86 -1.54
N ARG A 69 -2.43 -14.82 -1.35
CA ARG A 69 -2.49 -16.10 -2.07
C ARG A 69 -3.75 -16.86 -1.67
N GLY A 70 -4.54 -17.26 -2.67
CA GLY A 70 -5.75 -18.06 -2.48
C GLY A 70 -7.01 -17.25 -2.15
N LEU A 71 -6.93 -15.92 -2.19
CA LEU A 71 -8.13 -15.09 -2.14
C LEU A 71 -8.98 -15.28 -3.40
N THR A 72 -10.29 -15.24 -3.21
CA THR A 72 -11.26 -15.26 -4.32
C THR A 72 -11.33 -13.91 -5.01
N ASP A 73 -11.89 -13.88 -6.22
CA ASP A 73 -12.10 -12.62 -6.94
C ASP A 73 -12.95 -11.63 -6.12
N ASP A 74 -14.02 -12.09 -5.47
CA ASP A 74 -14.87 -11.24 -4.62
C ASP A 74 -14.09 -10.62 -3.44
N GLN A 75 -13.11 -11.35 -2.90
CA GLN A 75 -12.24 -10.85 -1.84
C GLN A 75 -11.29 -9.77 -2.36
N PHE A 76 -10.71 -9.95 -3.54
CA PHE A 76 -9.93 -8.91 -4.19
C PHE A 76 -10.78 -7.67 -4.52
N GLU A 77 -11.98 -7.86 -5.06
CA GLU A 77 -12.91 -6.76 -5.36
C GLU A 77 -13.26 -5.96 -4.09
N THR A 78 -13.42 -6.64 -2.96
CA THR A 78 -13.62 -6.00 -1.65
C THR A 78 -12.44 -5.10 -1.27
N MET A 79 -11.20 -5.61 -1.35
CA MET A 79 -10.00 -4.81 -1.04
C MET A 79 -9.83 -3.62 -2.00
N ILE A 80 -10.07 -3.84 -3.29
CA ILE A 80 -10.01 -2.80 -4.33
C ILE A 80 -11.02 -1.69 -4.03
N ASN A 81 -12.27 -2.04 -3.68
CA ASN A 81 -13.30 -1.06 -3.34
C ASN A 81 -12.94 -0.22 -2.11
N VAL A 82 -12.44 -0.87 -1.06
CA VAL A 82 -11.98 -0.17 0.16
C VAL A 82 -10.84 0.79 -0.19
N SER A 83 -9.86 0.32 -0.95
CA SER A 83 -8.68 1.09 -1.30
C SER A 83 -8.99 2.27 -2.22
N LEU A 84 -9.80 2.08 -3.27
CA LEU A 84 -10.24 3.17 -4.15
C LEU A 84 -11.15 4.19 -3.43
N GLY A 85 -11.82 3.78 -2.35
CA GLY A 85 -12.55 4.68 -1.47
C GLY A 85 -11.66 5.71 -0.76
N MET A 86 -10.35 5.47 -0.68
CA MET A 86 -9.37 6.37 -0.04
C MET A 86 -8.94 7.52 -0.97
N LYS A 87 -9.91 8.19 -1.61
CA LYS A 87 -9.66 9.23 -2.64
C LYS A 87 -8.63 10.29 -2.23
N PRO A 88 -8.67 10.87 -1.01
CA PRO A 88 -7.70 11.90 -0.63
C PRO A 88 -6.24 11.40 -0.69
N LEU A 89 -6.00 10.14 -0.29
CA LEU A 89 -4.66 9.54 -0.30
C LEU A 89 -4.14 9.36 -1.73
N TRP A 90 -5.02 8.94 -2.64
CA TRP A 90 -4.67 8.78 -4.05
C TRP A 90 -4.40 10.12 -4.72
N GLU A 91 -5.24 11.11 -4.47
CA GLU A 91 -5.06 12.46 -4.99
C GLU A 91 -3.76 13.09 -4.48
N ASN A 92 -3.45 12.92 -3.20
CA ASN A 92 -2.20 13.39 -2.62
C ASN A 92 -0.96 12.71 -3.24
N ALA A 93 -1.04 11.41 -3.52
CA ALA A 93 0.11 10.67 -4.07
C ALA A 93 0.30 10.83 -5.58
N LEU A 94 -0.79 10.93 -6.34
CA LEU A 94 -0.79 10.83 -7.79
C LEU A 94 -1.34 12.07 -8.51
N GLY A 95 -1.84 13.05 -7.76
CA GLY A 95 -2.45 14.29 -8.26
C GLY A 95 -3.95 14.16 -8.56
N PRO A 96 -4.60 15.24 -9.05
CA PRO A 96 -6.05 15.28 -9.27
C PRO A 96 -6.56 14.25 -10.28
N ASP A 97 -5.72 13.84 -11.24
CA ASP A 97 -6.03 12.81 -12.24
C ASP A 97 -5.67 11.37 -11.77
N TRP A 98 -5.63 11.11 -10.46
CA TRP A 98 -5.21 9.82 -9.90
C TRP A 98 -6.04 8.63 -10.42
N GLU A 99 -7.34 8.82 -10.69
CA GLU A 99 -8.23 7.77 -11.21
C GLU A 99 -7.78 7.22 -12.57
N LYS A 100 -7.04 8.02 -13.36
CA LYS A 100 -6.43 7.56 -14.63
C LYS A 100 -5.14 6.77 -14.42
N LYS A 101 -4.49 6.94 -13.27
CA LYS A 101 -3.18 6.35 -12.93
C LYS A 101 -3.29 5.07 -12.12
N ILE A 102 -4.37 4.90 -11.34
CA ILE A 102 -4.66 3.69 -10.58
C ILE A 102 -6.05 3.16 -10.95
N THR A 103 -6.08 2.27 -11.93
CA THR A 103 -7.30 1.56 -12.32
C THR A 103 -7.54 0.36 -11.41
N ARG A 104 -8.75 -0.23 -11.48
CA ARG A 104 -9.06 -1.48 -10.75
C ARG A 104 -8.09 -2.59 -11.12
N GLU A 105 -7.75 -2.70 -12.40
CA GLU A 105 -6.84 -3.71 -12.94
C GLU A 105 -5.41 -3.50 -12.42
N LYS A 106 -4.93 -2.25 -12.38
CA LYS A 106 -3.60 -1.94 -11.85
C LYS A 106 -3.53 -2.25 -10.35
N LEU A 107 -4.59 -1.92 -9.62
CA LEU A 107 -4.67 -2.19 -8.19
C LEU A 107 -4.80 -3.70 -7.89
N ARG A 108 -5.55 -4.44 -8.72
CA ARG A 108 -5.62 -5.90 -8.67
C ARG A 108 -4.25 -6.52 -8.87
N ALA A 109 -3.54 -6.11 -9.93
CA ALA A 109 -2.20 -6.61 -10.23
C ALA A 109 -1.18 -6.27 -9.12
N LEU A 110 -1.39 -5.17 -8.38
CA LEU A 110 -0.59 -4.86 -7.20
C LEU A 110 -0.92 -5.82 -6.05
N TYR A 111 -2.22 -6.02 -5.74
CA TYR A 111 -2.64 -6.93 -4.68
C TYR A 111 -2.17 -8.37 -4.91
N GLU A 112 -2.19 -8.85 -6.15
CA GLU A 112 -1.73 -10.21 -6.49
C GLU A 112 -0.23 -10.45 -6.26
N LYS A 113 0.57 -9.37 -6.14
CA LYS A 113 1.99 -9.47 -5.79
C LYS A 113 2.22 -9.60 -4.28
N LEU A 114 1.20 -9.37 -3.45
CA LEU A 114 1.30 -9.29 -1.98
C LEU A 114 1.11 -10.64 -1.29
#